data_AF-A0A5C8KZI6-F1
#
_entry.id   AF-A0A5C8KZI6-F1
#
_cell.length_a   1.000
_cell.length_b   1.000
_cell.length_c   1.000
_cell.angle_alpha   90.00
_cell.angle_beta   90.00
_cell.angle_gamma   90.00
#
_symmetry.space_group_name_H-M   'P 1'
#
loop_
_entity.id
_entity.type
_entity.pdbx_description
1 polymer ?
#
loop_
_entity_poly.entity_id
_entity_poly.type
_entity_poly.pdbx_seq_one_letter_code
_entity_poly.pdbx_strand_id
1 'polypeptide(L)'
;MGRSGCISSVSSPGPGDVRIGAGRLQLGRQDTTVNLEDRDRLVLFEQVLRSLVPEVKGVAKRGVDLALEAVREEMRSVTGTPPSPQAEAQLRSRRDQVHARIDASSSTRDWQGEAFEREMQAMANELVPILAADVARRGMELAMAGDMAGAAVLQRQAQNLPQTMRARIERSLEPLQPDVARLCPRVRELAELNQGMSLRLDDGQRLELLRLKD
;
A
#
# COMPACT_ATOMS: atom_id res chain seq x y z
N MET A 1 14.07 -3.35 22.34
CA MET A 1 13.19 -2.18 22.16
C MET A 1 12.37 -2.41 20.90
N GLY A 2 11.18 -3.01 21.04
CA GLY A 2 10.32 -3.41 19.93
C GLY A 2 9.60 -2.21 19.31
N ARG A 3 9.76 -2.02 18.00
CA ARG A 3 8.97 -1.05 17.24
C ARG A 3 7.65 -1.73 16.86
N SER A 4 6.67 -1.71 17.77
CA SER A 4 5.28 -2.02 17.42
C SER A 4 4.79 -0.96 16.44
N GLY A 5 4.72 -1.32 15.16
CA GLY A 5 4.03 -0.52 14.15
C GLY A 5 2.53 -0.65 14.41
N CYS A 6 1.85 0.48 14.62
CA CYS A 6 0.40 0.49 14.80
C CYS A 6 -0.27 0.07 13.48
N ILE A 7 -0.54 -1.23 13.31
CA ILE A 7 -1.35 -1.73 12.21
C ILE A 7 -2.81 -1.54 12.64
N SER A 8 -3.54 -0.69 11.92
CA SER A 8 -4.99 -0.56 12.14
C SER A 8 -5.74 -1.54 11.25
N SER A 9 -6.72 -2.23 11.83
CA SER A 9 -7.69 -3.02 11.07
C SER A 9 -9.08 -2.58 11.49
N VAL A 10 -9.91 -2.16 10.54
CA VAL A 10 -11.31 -1.81 10.83
C VAL A 10 -12.12 -3.12 10.86
N SER A 11 -12.20 -3.72 12.04
CA SER A 11 -13.08 -4.86 12.30
C SER A 11 -14.37 -4.34 12.92
N SER A 12 -15.41 -4.16 12.12
CA SER A 12 -16.77 -4.00 12.65
C SER A 12 -17.51 -5.32 12.40
N PRO A 13 -18.09 -5.97 13.42
CA PRO A 13 -18.91 -7.15 13.23
C PRO A 13 -20.34 -6.72 12.84
N GLY A 14 -20.69 -6.81 11.54
CA GLY A 14 -22.04 -6.61 11.00
C GLY A 14 -22.21 -5.39 10.06
N PRO A 15 -23.06 -5.46 9.00
CA PRO A 15 -22.93 -4.60 7.82
C PRO A 15 -23.64 -3.26 7.97
N GLY A 16 -22.86 -2.18 8.11
CA GLY A 16 -23.33 -0.83 7.90
C GLY A 16 -22.19 0.07 7.46
N ASP A 17 -22.38 0.82 6.38
CA ASP A 17 -21.52 1.96 6.06
C ASP A 17 -21.61 2.95 7.23
N VAL A 18 -20.49 3.16 7.93
CA VAL A 18 -20.40 4.21 8.93
C VAL A 18 -20.00 5.49 8.22
N ARG A 19 -20.90 6.49 8.22
CA ARG A 19 -20.64 7.79 7.60
C ARG A 19 -20.61 8.87 8.67
N ILE A 20 -19.51 9.61 8.73
CA ILE A 20 -19.32 10.73 9.64
C ILE A 20 -19.28 12.02 8.80
N GLY A 21 -20.05 13.03 9.21
CA GLY A 21 -20.02 14.31 8.53
C GLY A 21 -20.70 15.43 9.31
N ALA A 22 -19.97 16.52 9.54
CA ALA A 22 -20.44 17.70 10.26
C ALA A 22 -20.97 17.38 11.67
N GLY A 23 -20.29 16.46 12.36
CA GLY A 23 -20.67 15.99 13.70
C GLY A 23 -21.91 15.09 13.74
N ARG A 24 -22.38 14.60 12.58
CA ARG A 24 -23.42 13.58 12.49
C ARG A 24 -22.80 12.22 12.22
N LEU A 25 -23.42 11.18 12.75
CA LEU A 25 -23.08 9.79 12.52
C LEU A 25 -24.27 9.09 11.85
N GLN A 26 -24.01 8.42 10.73
CA GLN A 26 -24.92 7.45 10.14
C GLN A 26 -24.35 6.05 10.27
N LEU A 27 -25.18 5.14 10.76
CA LEU A 27 -24.93 3.71 10.76
C LEU A 27 -25.83 3.08 9.69
N GLY A 28 -25.24 2.68 8.57
CA GLY A 28 -26.00 2.23 7.40
C GLY A 28 -26.80 3.38 6.76
N ARG A 29 -28.13 3.36 6.91
CA ARG A 29 -29.04 4.41 6.42
C ARG A 29 -29.71 5.22 7.53
N GLN A 30 -29.37 4.95 8.79
CA GLN A 30 -30.03 5.56 9.94
C GLN A 30 -29.15 6.65 10.54
N ASP A 31 -29.71 7.83 10.74
CA ASP A 31 -29.08 8.89 11.52
C ASP A 31 -29.09 8.49 13.00
N THR A 32 -27.92 8.49 13.63
CA THR A 32 -27.77 8.23 15.06
C THR A 32 -27.86 9.55 15.82
N THR A 33 -28.67 9.59 16.89
CA THR A 33 -28.69 10.74 17.80
C THR A 33 -27.36 10.81 18.55
N VAL A 34 -26.66 11.92 18.40
CA VAL A 34 -25.38 12.19 19.07
C VAL A 34 -25.60 13.30 20.10
N ASN A 35 -25.12 13.12 21.33
CA ASN A 35 -25.12 14.18 22.34
C ASN A 35 -24.13 15.29 21.96
N LEU A 36 -24.17 16.43 22.66
CA LEU A 36 -23.31 17.58 22.32
C LEU A 36 -21.81 17.26 22.46
N GLU A 37 -21.42 16.51 23.49
CA GLU A 37 -20.02 16.18 23.77
C GLU A 37 -19.42 15.24 22.71
N ASP A 38 -20.17 14.20 22.33
CA ASP A 38 -19.78 13.25 21.29
C ASP A 38 -19.82 13.89 19.91
N ARG A 39 -20.65 14.92 19.70
CA ARG A 39 -20.67 15.71 18.47
C ARG A 39 -19.37 16.49 18.29
N ASP A 40 -18.87 17.13 19.35
CA ASP A 40 -17.59 17.84 19.31
C ASP A 40 -16.42 16.87 19.06
N ARG A 41 -16.45 15.69 19.71
CA ARG A 41 -15.46 14.62 19.45
C ARG A 41 -15.51 14.12 18.00
N LEU A 42 -16.70 13.92 17.43
CA LEU A 42 -16.86 13.50 16.04
C LEU A 42 -16.32 14.54 15.05
N VAL A 43 -16.53 15.83 15.32
CA VAL A 43 -15.97 16.91 14.49
C VAL A 43 -14.45 16.88 14.52
N LEU A 44 -13.84 16.73 15.70
CA LEU A 44 -12.38 16.60 15.82
C LEU A 44 -11.86 15.32 15.13
N PHE A 45 -12.54 14.19 15.32
CA PHE A 45 -12.20 12.93 14.66
C PHE A 45 -12.21 13.08 13.13
N GLU A 46 -13.25 13.71 12.57
CA GLU A 46 -13.39 13.99 11.14
C GLU A 46 -12.27 14.90 10.61
N GLN A 47 -11.88 15.93 11.37
CA GLN A 47 -10.79 16.84 11.00
C GLN A 47 -9.43 16.12 10.99
N VAL A 48 -9.12 15.36 12.03
CA VAL A 48 -7.89 14.56 12.12
C VAL A 48 -7.89 13.52 11.00
N LEU A 49 -8.99 12.80 10.77
CA LEU A 49 -9.06 11.80 9.70
C LEU A 49 -8.85 12.42 8.31
N ARG A 50 -9.53 13.52 8.00
CA ARG A 50 -9.40 14.21 6.70
C ARG A 50 -8.01 14.73 6.41
N SER A 51 -7.28 15.15 7.45
CA SER A 51 -5.90 15.60 7.31
C SER A 51 -4.91 14.43 7.28
N LEU A 52 -5.24 13.28 7.88
CA LEU A 52 -4.37 12.10 7.90
C LEU A 52 -4.41 11.32 6.58
N VAL A 53 -5.58 11.23 5.95
CA VAL A 53 -5.77 10.44 4.71
C VAL A 53 -4.80 10.86 3.58
N PRO A 54 -4.61 12.15 3.26
CA PRO A 54 -3.64 12.57 2.25
C PRO A 54 -2.21 12.15 2.57
N GLU A 55 -1.80 12.20 3.85
CA GLU A 55 -0.46 11.79 4.28
C GLU A 55 -0.24 10.28 4.07
N VAL A 56 -1.22 9.46 4.44
CA VAL A 56 -1.19 8.00 4.23
C VAL A 56 -1.10 7.69 2.74
N LYS A 57 -1.91 8.34 1.90
CA LYS A 57 -1.88 8.17 0.44
C LYS A 57 -0.52 8.57 -0.14
N GLY A 58 0.09 9.65 0.37
CA GLY A 58 1.43 10.08 -0.02
C GLY A 58 2.53 9.08 0.33
N VAL A 59 2.45 8.41 1.49
CA VAL A 59 3.36 7.31 1.84
C VAL A 59 3.17 6.12 0.91
N ALA A 60 1.92 5.72 0.65
CA ALA A 60 1.62 4.60 -0.22
C ALA A 60 2.15 4.80 -1.65
N LYS A 61 1.92 5.98 -2.25
CA LYS A 61 2.42 6.32 -3.59
C LYS A 61 3.95 6.28 -3.66
N ARG A 62 4.64 6.84 -2.65
CA ARG A 62 6.10 6.75 -2.59
C ARG A 62 6.60 5.31 -2.47
N GLY A 63 5.86 4.44 -1.79
CA GLY A 63 6.14 2.99 -1.77
C GLY A 63 6.07 2.35 -3.16
N VAL A 64 5.05 2.69 -3.94
CA VAL A 64 4.95 2.23 -5.34
C VAL A 64 6.13 2.73 -6.17
N ASP A 65 6.50 3.99 -6.03
CA ASP A 65 7.62 4.58 -6.78
C ASP A 65 8.96 3.89 -6.44
N LEU A 66 9.23 3.67 -5.16
CA LEU A 66 10.44 2.98 -4.68
C LEU A 66 10.48 1.51 -5.13
N ALA A 67 9.35 0.81 -5.09
CA ALA A 67 9.27 -0.58 -5.54
C ALA A 67 9.53 -0.70 -7.05
N LEU A 68 8.99 0.21 -7.86
CA LEU A 68 9.24 0.19 -9.31
C LEU A 68 10.66 0.62 -9.65
N GLU A 69 11.25 1.54 -8.90
CA GLU A 69 12.67 1.88 -9.08
C GLU A 69 13.58 0.70 -8.72
N ALA A 70 13.29 0.00 -7.63
CA ALA A 70 13.97 -1.25 -7.27
C ALA A 70 13.94 -2.28 -8.42
N VAL A 71 12.81 -2.39 -9.12
CA VAL A 71 12.69 -3.24 -10.31
C VAL A 71 13.63 -2.81 -11.43
N ARG A 72 13.70 -1.51 -11.74
CA ARG A 72 14.62 -1.00 -12.77
C ARG A 72 16.07 -1.26 -12.41
N GLU A 73 16.44 -1.00 -11.15
CA GLU A 73 17.80 -1.19 -10.66
C GLU A 73 18.22 -2.66 -10.68
N GLU A 74 17.34 -3.56 -10.28
CA GLU A 74 17.61 -5.00 -10.30
C GLU A 74 17.72 -5.54 -11.74
N MET A 75 16.84 -5.08 -12.64
CA MET A 75 16.94 -5.43 -14.06
C MET A 75 18.26 -4.96 -14.68
N ARG A 76 18.72 -3.75 -14.32
CA ARG A 76 20.02 -3.24 -14.75
C ARG A 76 21.18 -4.05 -14.16
N SER A 77 21.07 -4.47 -12.90
CA SER A 77 22.05 -5.33 -12.24
C SER A 77 22.19 -6.69 -12.93
N VAL A 78 21.06 -7.31 -13.30
CA VAL A 78 21.05 -8.65 -13.93
C VAL A 78 21.41 -8.61 -15.41
N THR A 79 20.83 -7.70 -16.19
CA THR A 79 21.03 -7.68 -17.65
C THR A 79 22.24 -6.85 -18.09
N GLY A 80 22.75 -5.97 -17.22
CA GLY A 80 23.75 -4.97 -17.55
C GLY A 80 23.20 -3.78 -18.34
N THR A 81 21.89 -3.75 -18.60
CA THR A 81 21.20 -2.73 -19.41
C THR A 81 19.93 -2.26 -18.72
N PRO A 82 19.45 -1.03 -18.93
CA PRO A 82 18.13 -0.64 -18.46
C PRO A 82 17.04 -1.52 -19.09
N PRO A 83 15.84 -1.61 -18.48
CA PRO A 83 14.69 -2.24 -19.12
C PRO A 83 14.42 -1.64 -20.50
N SER A 84 13.85 -2.44 -21.40
CA SER A 84 13.51 -1.98 -22.74
C SER A 84 12.48 -0.85 -22.72
N PRO A 85 12.36 -0.05 -23.79
CA PRO A 85 11.35 1.01 -23.85
C PRO A 85 9.92 0.51 -23.62
N GLN A 86 9.62 -0.72 -24.04
CA GLN A 86 8.32 -1.36 -23.81
C GLN A 86 8.13 -1.72 -22.33
N ALA A 87 9.14 -2.33 -21.69
CA ALA A 87 9.11 -2.61 -20.25
C ALA A 87 8.97 -1.33 -19.43
N GLU A 88 9.71 -0.28 -19.78
CA GLU A 88 9.61 1.03 -19.13
C GLU A 88 8.23 1.67 -19.29
N ALA A 89 7.61 1.55 -20.47
CA ALA A 89 6.24 2.01 -20.68
C ALA A 89 5.25 1.25 -19.79
N GLN A 90 5.41 -0.08 -19.67
CA GLN A 90 4.57 -0.89 -18.80
C GLN A 90 4.75 -0.52 -17.32
N LEU A 91 5.98 -0.34 -16.86
CA LEU A 91 6.28 0.10 -15.48
C LEU A 91 5.63 1.46 -15.17
N ARG A 92 5.72 2.44 -16.09
CA ARG A 92 5.05 3.74 -15.92
C ARG A 92 3.53 3.61 -15.90
N SER A 93 2.95 2.86 -16.83
CA SER A 93 1.50 2.60 -16.85
C SER A 93 1.03 1.99 -15.54
N ARG A 94 1.79 1.05 -14.98
CA ARG A 94 1.48 0.43 -13.68
C ARG A 94 1.55 1.39 -12.52
N ARG A 95 2.60 2.20 -12.45
CA ARG A 95 2.69 3.28 -11.46
C ARG A 95 1.43 4.14 -11.47
N ASP A 96 1.04 4.61 -12.66
CA ASP A 96 -0.06 5.56 -12.82
C ASP A 96 -1.41 4.91 -12.46
N GLN A 97 -1.62 3.64 -12.84
CA GLN A 97 -2.81 2.88 -12.46
C GLN A 97 -2.93 2.69 -10.94
N VAL A 98 -1.84 2.28 -10.28
CA VAL A 98 -1.84 2.07 -8.83
C VAL A 98 -2.00 3.41 -8.09
N HIS A 99 -1.34 4.47 -8.55
CA HIS A 99 -1.50 5.83 -8.00
C HIS A 99 -2.95 6.31 -8.11
N ALA A 100 -3.59 6.14 -9.27
CA ALA A 100 -4.98 6.49 -9.46
C ALA A 100 -5.92 5.68 -8.55
N ARG A 101 -5.63 4.39 -8.35
CA ARG A 101 -6.38 3.53 -7.41
C ARG A 101 -6.20 4.00 -5.96
N ILE A 102 -4.99 4.41 -5.57
CA ILE A 102 -4.72 4.98 -4.24
C ILE A 102 -5.53 6.26 -4.04
N ASP A 103 -5.61 7.12 -5.07
CA ASP A 103 -6.40 8.35 -5.01
C ASP A 103 -7.90 8.07 -4.90
N ALA A 104 -8.41 7.11 -5.67
CA ALA A 104 -9.82 6.71 -5.65
C ALA A 104 -10.22 5.95 -4.37
N SER A 105 -9.26 5.41 -3.62
CA SER A 105 -9.54 4.64 -2.40
C SER A 105 -10.14 5.53 -1.32
N SER A 106 -11.24 5.05 -0.75
CA SER A 106 -11.97 5.69 0.35
C SER A 106 -11.95 4.85 1.62
N SER A 107 -11.41 3.62 1.57
CA SER A 107 -11.32 2.73 2.71
C SER A 107 -9.96 2.06 2.79
N THR A 108 -9.48 1.86 4.01
CA THR A 108 -8.31 1.01 4.24
C THR A 108 -8.55 -0.45 3.82
N ARG A 109 -9.81 -0.88 3.67
CA ARG A 109 -10.17 -2.23 3.15
C ARG A 109 -9.77 -2.43 1.70
N ASP A 110 -9.65 -1.35 0.93
CA ASP A 110 -9.25 -1.42 -0.47
C ASP A 110 -7.80 -1.96 -0.61
N TRP A 111 -7.02 -1.93 0.48
CA TRP A 111 -5.60 -2.26 0.50
C TRP A 111 -5.21 -3.25 1.61
N GLN A 112 -6.18 -3.97 2.21
CA GLN A 112 -5.91 -4.93 3.28
C GLN A 112 -6.07 -6.38 2.80
N GLY A 113 -5.23 -7.27 3.35
CA GLY A 113 -5.29 -8.72 3.14
C GLY A 113 -5.33 -9.07 1.65
N GLU A 114 -6.30 -9.89 1.28
CA GLU A 114 -6.46 -10.38 -0.11
C GLU A 114 -6.58 -9.26 -1.15
N ALA A 115 -7.11 -8.08 -0.81
CA ALA A 115 -7.22 -6.97 -1.75
C ALA A 115 -5.85 -6.45 -2.18
N PHE A 116 -4.90 -6.41 -1.25
CA PHE A 116 -3.51 -6.07 -1.53
C PHE A 116 -2.82 -7.19 -2.30
N GLU A 117 -2.99 -8.45 -1.89
CA GLU A 117 -2.39 -9.61 -2.56
C GLU A 117 -2.82 -9.71 -4.04
N ARG A 118 -4.11 -9.49 -4.32
CA ARG A 118 -4.63 -9.44 -5.70
C ARG A 118 -4.00 -8.35 -6.53
N GLU A 119 -3.79 -7.16 -5.97
CA GLU A 119 -3.10 -6.06 -6.66
C GLU A 119 -1.65 -6.43 -6.98
N MET A 120 -0.92 -6.99 -6.02
CA MET A 120 0.47 -7.42 -6.22
C MET A 120 0.56 -8.51 -7.29
N GLN A 121 -0.36 -9.48 -7.26
CA GLN A 121 -0.40 -10.55 -8.26
C GLN A 121 -0.74 -10.01 -9.65
N ALA A 122 -1.67 -9.06 -9.75
CA ALA A 122 -2.00 -8.42 -11.03
C ALA A 122 -0.78 -7.67 -11.60
N MET A 123 -0.04 -6.93 -10.78
CA MET A 123 1.20 -6.29 -11.20
C MET A 123 2.23 -7.32 -11.68
N ALA A 124 2.46 -8.38 -10.92
CA ALA A 124 3.40 -9.43 -11.29
C ALA A 124 3.03 -10.11 -12.61
N ASN A 125 1.75 -10.47 -12.80
CA ASN A 125 1.27 -11.15 -14.00
C ASN A 125 1.51 -10.34 -15.29
N GLU A 126 1.52 -9.01 -15.20
CA GLU A 126 1.76 -8.15 -16.37
C GLU A 126 3.23 -7.76 -16.54
N LEU A 127 3.98 -7.57 -15.44
CA LEU A 127 5.37 -7.13 -15.51
C LEU A 127 6.34 -8.30 -15.74
N VAL A 128 6.10 -9.47 -15.15
CA VAL A 128 7.03 -10.61 -15.24
C VAL A 128 7.26 -11.04 -16.70
N PRO A 129 6.23 -11.23 -17.55
CA PRO A 129 6.46 -11.67 -18.93
C PRO A 129 7.30 -10.69 -19.75
N ILE A 130 7.07 -9.39 -19.58
CA ILE A 130 7.81 -8.37 -20.34
C ILE A 130 9.26 -8.23 -19.87
N LEU A 131 9.51 -8.35 -18.56
CA LEU A 131 10.86 -8.35 -18.01
C LEU A 131 11.63 -9.62 -18.38
N ALA A 132 10.96 -10.78 -18.38
CA ALA A 132 11.55 -12.04 -18.83
C ALA A 132 11.96 -11.98 -20.31
N ALA A 133 11.16 -11.31 -21.16
CA ALA A 133 11.51 -11.09 -22.56
C ALA A 133 12.77 -10.24 -22.73
N ASP A 134 13.00 -9.25 -21.86
CA ASP A 134 14.23 -8.44 -21.87
C ASP A 134 15.46 -9.26 -21.46
N VAL A 135 15.34 -10.10 -20.43
CA VAL A 135 16.41 -11.04 -20.03
C VAL A 135 16.73 -12.02 -21.16
N ALA A 136 15.71 -12.61 -21.78
CA ALA A 136 15.90 -13.54 -22.90
C ALA A 136 16.60 -12.87 -24.09
N ARG A 137 16.16 -11.66 -24.46
CA ARG A 137 16.78 -10.87 -25.54
C ARG A 137 18.24 -10.61 -25.27
N ARG A 138 18.59 -10.17 -24.06
CA ARG A 138 19.98 -9.94 -23.66
C ARG A 138 20.82 -11.22 -23.74
N GLY A 139 20.27 -12.36 -23.34
CA GLY A 139 20.94 -13.66 -23.47
C GLY A 139 21.23 -14.04 -24.92
N MET A 140 20.27 -13.80 -25.82
CA MET A 140 20.45 -14.01 -27.26
C MET A 140 21.50 -13.06 -27.85
N GLU A 141 21.51 -11.79 -27.47
CA GLU A 141 22.54 -10.82 -27.90
C GLU A 141 23.95 -11.27 -27.50
N LEU A 142 24.13 -11.73 -26.26
CA LEU A 142 25.42 -12.24 -25.77
C LEU A 142 25.86 -13.47 -26.57
N ALA A 143 24.95 -14.43 -26.79
CA ALA A 143 25.24 -15.63 -27.56
C ALA A 143 25.60 -15.32 -29.03
N MET A 144 24.86 -14.42 -29.69
CA MET A 144 25.15 -13.98 -31.06
C MET A 144 26.48 -13.22 -31.16
N ALA A 145 26.88 -12.52 -30.10
CA ALA A 145 28.19 -11.88 -29.99
C ALA A 145 29.34 -12.87 -29.65
N GLY A 146 29.04 -14.16 -29.51
CA GLY A 146 30.01 -15.20 -29.15
C GLY A 146 30.28 -15.34 -27.65
N ASP A 147 29.60 -14.56 -26.79
CA ASP A 147 29.75 -14.60 -25.34
C ASP A 147 28.79 -15.61 -24.69
N MET A 148 29.06 -16.90 -24.93
CA MET A 148 28.27 -18.00 -24.35
C MET A 148 28.43 -18.10 -22.82
N ALA A 149 29.57 -17.67 -22.28
CA ALA A 149 29.81 -17.62 -20.85
C ALA A 149 28.92 -16.57 -20.17
N GLY A 150 28.84 -15.37 -20.74
CA GLY A 150 27.94 -14.31 -20.30
C GLY A 150 26.47 -14.73 -20.38
N ALA A 151 26.05 -15.40 -21.46
CA ALA A 151 24.69 -15.93 -21.56
C ALA A 151 24.37 -16.96 -20.46
N ALA A 152 25.31 -17.83 -20.11
CA ALA A 152 25.14 -18.80 -19.02
C ALA A 152 25.13 -18.16 -17.61
N VAL A 153 25.88 -17.07 -17.41
CA VAL A 153 25.80 -16.25 -16.18
C VAL A 153 24.41 -15.61 -16.07
N LEU A 154 23.94 -14.99 -17.14
CA LEU A 154 22.63 -14.33 -17.17
C LEU A 154 21.49 -15.33 -16.89
N GLN A 155 21.54 -16.52 -17.48
CA GLN A 155 20.55 -17.57 -17.19
C GLN A 155 20.48 -17.91 -15.69
N ARG A 156 21.64 -18.07 -15.03
CA ARG A 156 21.70 -18.36 -13.59
C ARG A 156 21.17 -17.19 -12.75
N GLN A 157 21.46 -15.95 -13.15
CA GLN A 157 20.89 -14.78 -12.48
C GLN A 157 19.38 -14.71 -12.67
N ALA A 158 18.87 -15.01 -13.87
CA ALA A 158 17.43 -15.04 -14.16
C ALA A 158 16.66 -16.03 -13.29
N GLN A 159 17.26 -17.19 -12.97
CA GLN A 159 16.65 -18.18 -12.06
C GLN A 159 16.48 -17.65 -10.63
N ASN A 160 17.37 -16.77 -10.18
CA ASN A 160 17.34 -16.17 -8.85
C ASN A 160 16.60 -14.83 -8.80
N LEU A 161 16.28 -14.27 -9.98
CA LEU A 161 15.69 -12.94 -10.12
C LEU A 161 14.45 -12.72 -9.25
N PRO A 162 13.48 -13.65 -9.12
CA PRO A 162 12.31 -13.41 -8.25
C PRO A 162 12.70 -13.13 -6.79
N GLN A 163 13.69 -13.86 -6.27
CA GLN A 163 14.13 -13.72 -4.88
C GLN A 163 14.98 -12.45 -4.68
N THR A 164 15.91 -12.17 -5.59
CA THR A 164 16.75 -10.97 -5.49
C THR A 164 15.91 -9.71 -5.70
N MET A 165 14.93 -9.76 -6.61
CA MET A 165 13.94 -8.69 -6.83
C MET A 165 13.13 -8.40 -5.57
N ARG A 166 12.58 -9.43 -4.93
CA ARG A 166 11.83 -9.28 -3.68
C ARG A 166 12.69 -8.61 -2.60
N ALA A 167 13.90 -9.13 -2.39
CA ALA A 167 14.82 -8.57 -1.39
C ALA A 167 15.21 -7.11 -1.71
N ARG A 168 15.37 -6.78 -2.99
CA ARG A 168 15.66 -5.41 -3.45
C ARG A 168 14.49 -4.48 -3.17
N ILE A 169 13.26 -4.89 -3.48
CA ILE A 169 12.04 -4.11 -3.20
C ILE A 169 11.91 -3.89 -1.69
N GLU A 170 12.00 -4.94 -0.87
CA GLU A 170 11.89 -4.84 0.59
C GLU A 170 12.89 -3.83 1.16
N ARG A 171 14.16 -3.87 0.71
CA ARG A 171 15.20 -2.93 1.12
C ARG A 171 14.91 -1.51 0.65
N SER A 172 14.46 -1.32 -0.58
CA SER A 172 14.13 0.00 -1.12
C SER A 172 12.96 0.68 -0.39
N LEU A 173 12.14 -0.09 0.35
CA LEU A 173 11.05 0.45 1.16
C LEU A 173 11.47 0.82 2.60
N GLU A 174 12.65 0.40 3.07
CA GLU A 174 13.15 0.77 4.41
C GLU A 174 13.15 2.28 4.70
N PRO A 175 13.48 3.17 3.74
CA PRO A 175 13.43 4.62 3.95
C PRO A 175 12.02 5.17 4.25
N LEU A 176 10.95 4.40 4.01
CA LEU A 176 9.59 4.82 4.37
C LEU A 176 9.24 4.60 5.85
N GLN A 177 10.02 3.80 6.57
CA GLN A 177 9.71 3.50 7.97
C GLN A 177 9.56 4.74 8.86
N PRO A 178 10.38 5.79 8.75
CA PRO A 178 10.20 7.02 9.53
C PRO A 178 8.88 7.73 9.17
N ASP A 179 8.52 7.75 7.89
CA ASP A 179 7.30 8.40 7.43
C ASP A 179 6.06 7.68 7.96
N VAL A 180 6.06 6.35 7.94
CA VAL A 180 5.02 5.52 8.56
C VAL A 180 4.96 5.78 10.07
N ALA A 181 6.11 5.84 10.75
CA ALA A 181 6.17 6.08 12.19
C ALA A 181 5.62 7.47 12.59
N ARG A 182 5.78 8.49 11.74
CA ARG A 182 5.20 9.83 11.97
C ARG A 182 3.68 9.84 11.93
N LEU A 183 3.03 8.86 11.29
CA LEU A 183 1.58 8.75 11.27
C LEU A 183 1.02 8.23 12.61
N CYS A 184 1.81 7.47 13.37
CA CYS A 184 1.33 6.78 14.58
C CYS A 184 0.71 7.71 15.64
N PRO A 185 1.28 8.88 16.01
CA PRO A 185 0.65 9.77 16.98
C PRO A 185 -0.75 10.21 16.55
N ARG A 186 -0.94 10.48 15.26
CA ARG A 186 -2.23 10.89 14.68
C ARG A 186 -3.26 9.77 14.68
N VAL A 187 -2.83 8.53 14.44
CA VAL A 187 -3.70 7.36 14.54
C VAL A 187 -4.11 7.11 16.00
N ARG A 188 -3.21 7.34 16.96
CA ARG A 188 -3.54 7.25 18.40
C ARG A 188 -4.53 8.32 18.82
N GLU A 189 -4.36 9.56 18.36
CA GLU A 189 -5.31 10.64 18.59
C GLU A 189 -6.73 10.26 18.11
N LEU A 190 -6.86 9.65 16.92
CA LEU A 190 -8.14 9.12 16.43
C LEU A 190 -8.71 8.03 17.35
N ALA A 191 -7.86 7.14 17.87
CA ALA A 191 -8.29 6.07 18.78
C ALA A 191 -8.77 6.64 20.13
N GLU A 192 -8.06 7.62 20.69
CA GLU A 192 -8.42 8.32 21.92
C GLU A 192 -9.75 9.07 21.77
N LEU A 193 -9.94 9.78 20.65
CA LEU A 193 -11.20 10.44 20.32
C LEU A 193 -12.37 9.44 20.24
N ASN A 194 -12.17 8.28 19.61
CA ASN A 194 -13.21 7.23 19.53
C ASN A 194 -13.51 6.61 20.90
N GLN A 195 -12.49 6.33 21.72
CA GLN A 195 -12.67 5.76 23.06
C GLN A 195 -13.40 6.70 24.03
N GLY A 196 -13.23 8.01 23.85
CA GLY A 196 -13.92 9.04 24.60
C GLY A 196 -15.39 9.21 24.24
N MET A 197 -15.89 8.58 23.16
CA MET A 197 -17.30 8.68 22.76
C MET A 197 -18.18 7.75 23.60
N SER A 198 -19.36 8.25 23.99
CA SER A 198 -20.35 7.47 24.73
C SER A 198 -21.33 6.68 23.82
N LEU A 199 -21.19 6.83 22.50
CA LEU A 199 -22.03 6.24 21.47
C LEU A 199 -22.04 4.70 21.53
N ARG A 200 -23.24 4.13 21.40
CA ARG A 200 -23.46 2.68 21.36
C ARG A 200 -24.22 2.26 20.11
N LEU A 201 -23.91 1.05 19.65
CA LEU A 201 -24.63 0.34 18.60
C LEU A 201 -25.94 -0.25 19.18
N ASP A 202 -26.82 -0.72 18.31
CA ASP A 202 -28.13 -1.29 18.69
C ASP A 202 -28.00 -2.53 19.60
N ASP A 203 -26.88 -3.24 19.52
CA ASP A 203 -26.55 -4.38 20.39
C ASP A 203 -25.95 -3.96 21.76
N GLY A 204 -25.88 -2.66 22.02
CA GLY A 204 -25.35 -2.08 23.25
C GLY A 204 -23.83 -2.01 23.34
N GLN A 205 -23.09 -2.46 22.32
CA GLN A 205 -21.64 -2.31 22.24
C GLN A 205 -21.25 -0.84 21.97
N ARG A 206 -20.06 -0.43 22.41
CA ARG A 206 -19.56 0.91 22.07
C ARG A 206 -19.26 0.99 20.58
N LEU A 207 -19.46 2.17 20.00
CA LEU A 207 -19.03 2.46 18.64
C LEU A 207 -17.51 2.33 18.53
N GLU A 208 -17.04 1.46 17.64
CA GLU A 208 -15.62 1.27 17.37
C GLU A 208 -15.30 1.65 15.92
N LEU A 209 -14.87 2.90 15.72
CA LEU A 209 -14.49 3.42 14.39
C LEU A 209 -13.09 3.00 13.97
N LEU A 210 -12.20 2.76 14.94
CA LEU A 210 -10.80 2.44 14.73
C LEU A 210 -10.32 1.45 15.80
N ARG A 211 -9.72 0.34 15.36
CA ARG A 211 -9.02 -0.61 16.22
C ARG A 211 -7.53 -0.61 15.90
N LEU A 212 -6.70 -0.35 16.91
CA LEU A 212 -5.27 -0.53 16.85
C LEU A 212 -4.93 -1.98 17.22
N LYS A 213 -4.03 -2.62 16.47
CA LYS A 213 -3.36 -3.85 16.92
C LYS A 213 -2.01 -3.47 17.56
N ASP A 214 -1.70 -4.12 18.67
CA ASP A 214 -0.44 -3.98 19.41
C ASP A 214 0.76 -4.64 18.70
#